data_AF-A0A2X5NV94-F1
#
_entry.id   AF-A0A2X5NV94-F1
#
_cell.length_a   1.000
_cell.length_b   1.000
_cell.length_c   1.000
_cell.angle_alpha   90.00
_cell.angle_beta   90.00
_cell.angle_gamma   90.00
#
_symmetry.space_group_name_H-M   'P 1'
#
loop_
_entity.id
_entity.type
_entity.pdbx_description
1 polymer ?
#
loop_
_entity_poly.entity_id
_entity_poly.type
_entity_poly.pdbx_seq_one_letter_code
_entity_poly.pdbx_strand_id
1 'polypeptide(L)'
;MINALQLPCTLFRTQKRIDDYSAGDMRCGELTEAQLRTCYGLDYISDQADPWTLTRRSSMDRPQSMFCCNLRGQGKKITRQQCAAILFDEFRFLSRQFSFYGPYRHLIEKMITHMQTGNGTPSGIWPWTGH
;
A
#
# COMPACT_ATOMS: atom_id res chain seq x y z
N MET A 1 -10.87 47.04 31.09
CA MET A 1 -11.62 46.64 29.88
C MET A 1 -11.07 45.30 29.43
N ILE A 2 -11.92 44.28 29.38
CA ILE A 2 -11.56 42.95 28.87
C ILE A 2 -11.88 42.99 27.38
N ASN A 3 -10.88 43.01 26.51
CA ASN A 3 -11.10 42.90 25.06
C ASN A 3 -11.59 41.47 24.78
N ALA A 4 -12.88 41.34 24.46
CA ALA A 4 -13.46 40.09 24.02
C ALA A 4 -12.87 39.70 22.66
N LEU A 5 -12.59 38.41 22.51
CA LEU A 5 -12.08 37.81 21.29
C LEU A 5 -13.08 38.06 20.14
N GLN A 6 -12.69 38.81 19.11
CA GLN A 6 -13.56 39.11 17.96
C GLN A 6 -13.66 37.91 17.02
N LEU A 7 -14.89 37.47 16.76
CA LEU A 7 -15.18 36.36 15.87
C LEU A 7 -15.41 36.84 14.42
N PRO A 8 -15.04 36.03 13.41
CA PRO A 8 -14.33 34.76 13.53
C PRO A 8 -12.82 34.97 13.66
N CYS A 9 -12.20 34.29 14.63
CA CYS A 9 -10.74 34.27 14.79
C CYS A 9 -10.23 32.83 14.88
N THR A 10 -9.08 32.57 14.26
CA THR A 10 -8.45 31.25 14.27
C THR A 10 -7.58 31.13 15.52
N LEU A 11 -7.96 30.25 16.45
CA LEU A 11 -7.21 30.02 17.69
C LEU A 11 -5.99 29.13 17.47
N PHE A 12 -6.13 28.11 16.63
CA PHE A 12 -5.07 27.17 16.29
C PHE A 12 -5.14 26.86 14.80
N ARG A 13 -3.98 26.85 14.14
CA ARG A 13 -3.82 26.39 12.77
C ARG A 13 -2.66 25.42 12.73
N THR A 14 -2.83 24.30 12.03
CA THR A 14 -1.75 23.33 11.87
C THR A 14 -0.61 23.99 11.08
N GLN A 15 0.63 23.82 11.54
CA GLN A 15 1.79 24.40 10.85
C GLN A 15 2.11 23.64 9.56
N LYS A 16 1.98 22.31 9.62
CA LYS A 16 2.02 21.45 8.44
C LYS A 16 0.59 21.19 7.98
N ARG A 17 0.34 21.36 6.69
CA ARG A 17 -0.95 21.02 6.11
C ARG A 17 -1.00 19.52 5.85
N ILE A 18 -2.19 18.92 5.90
CA ILE A 18 -2.36 17.48 5.65
C ILE A 18 -1.98 17.09 4.20
N ASP A 19 -2.03 18.05 3.29
CA ASP A 19 -1.64 17.98 1.88
C ASP A 19 -0.21 18.47 1.61
N ASP A 20 0.60 18.71 2.66
CA ASP A 20 2.00 19.11 2.49
C ASP A 20 2.90 17.91 2.15
N TYR A 21 2.87 17.50 0.88
CA TYR A 21 3.71 16.43 0.34
C TYR A 21 5.23 16.65 0.54
N SER A 22 5.66 17.87 0.91
CA SER A 22 7.06 18.14 1.22
C SER A 22 7.48 17.68 2.62
N ALA A 23 6.51 17.43 3.50
CA ALA A 23 6.71 17.01 4.88
C ALA A 23 7.45 15.65 4.94
N GLY A 24 8.47 15.57 5.80
CA GLY A 24 9.34 14.38 5.90
C GLY A 24 8.58 13.09 6.24
N ASP A 25 7.56 13.21 7.08
CA ASP A 25 6.65 12.14 7.52
C ASP A 25 5.71 11.65 6.42
N MET A 26 5.57 12.37 5.31
CA MET A 26 4.79 11.91 4.14
C MET A 26 5.62 11.10 3.13
N ARG A 27 6.95 10.99 3.32
CA ARG A 27 7.86 10.30 2.37
C ARG A 27 8.00 8.80 2.67
N CYS A 28 8.05 8.45 3.95
CA CYS A 28 8.19 7.08 4.42
C CYS A 28 7.33 6.90 5.66
N GLY A 29 6.67 5.76 5.81
CA GLY A 29 6.06 5.40 7.09
C GLY A 29 7.15 5.13 8.13
N GLU A 30 6.92 5.55 9.37
CA GLU A 30 7.83 5.34 10.52
C GLU A 30 7.88 3.87 11.00
N LEU A 31 7.36 2.92 10.22
CA LEU A 31 7.24 1.52 10.63
C LEU A 31 8.48 0.72 10.28
N THR A 32 9.06 0.08 11.30
CA THR A 32 10.18 -0.85 11.12
C THR A 32 9.70 -2.22 10.61
N GLU A 33 10.58 -2.97 9.94
CA GLU A 33 10.31 -4.36 9.55
C GLU A 33 9.83 -5.21 10.74
N ALA A 34 10.48 -5.07 11.90
CA ALA A 34 10.12 -5.80 13.10
C ALA A 34 8.66 -5.52 13.49
N GLN A 35 8.23 -4.25 13.51
CA GLN A 35 6.85 -3.88 13.81
C GLN A 35 5.88 -4.41 12.75
N LEU A 36 6.23 -4.34 11.47
CA LEU A 36 5.40 -4.86 10.38
C LEU A 36 5.12 -6.36 10.54
N ARG A 37 6.12 -7.12 10.97
CA ARG A 37 5.99 -8.58 11.17
C ARG A 37 5.30 -8.92 12.49
N THR A 38 5.77 -8.36 13.61
CA THR A 38 5.29 -8.77 14.94
C THR A 38 3.95 -8.15 15.33
N CYS A 39 3.74 -6.87 15.01
CA CYS A 39 2.52 -6.16 15.42
C CYS A 39 1.40 -6.27 14.39
N TYR A 40 1.74 -6.35 13.09
CA TYR A 40 0.76 -6.39 12.00
C TYR A 40 0.68 -7.75 11.30
N GLY A 41 1.50 -8.73 11.70
CA GLY A 41 1.44 -10.08 11.15
C GLY A 41 1.83 -10.18 9.67
N LEU A 42 2.61 -9.23 9.15
CA LEU A 42 3.00 -9.18 7.72
C LEU A 42 4.13 -10.16 7.38
N ASP A 43 4.10 -11.36 7.96
CA ASP A 43 5.03 -12.45 7.63
C ASP A 43 4.66 -13.11 6.29
N TYR A 44 3.37 -13.14 5.94
CA TYR A 44 2.85 -13.71 4.70
C TYR A 44 2.00 -12.69 3.95
N ILE A 45 2.60 -12.06 2.93
CA ILE A 45 2.00 -10.91 2.23
C ILE A 45 1.34 -11.32 0.90
N SER A 46 1.92 -12.27 0.18
CA SER A 46 1.57 -12.58 -1.20
C SER A 46 1.77 -14.07 -1.51
N ASP A 47 0.88 -14.62 -2.33
CA ASP A 47 1.01 -15.98 -2.86
C ASP A 47 2.07 -16.07 -3.97
N GLN A 48 2.43 -14.94 -4.59
CA GLN A 48 3.26 -14.88 -5.80
C GLN A 48 4.70 -14.42 -5.55
N ALA A 49 4.94 -13.63 -4.52
CA ALA A 49 6.27 -13.12 -4.19
C ALA A 49 6.46 -12.96 -2.69
N ASP A 50 7.71 -13.04 -2.23
CA ASP A 50 8.10 -12.67 -0.88
C ASP A 50 8.84 -11.32 -0.91
N PRO A 51 8.27 -10.24 -0.34
CA PRO A 51 8.90 -8.92 -0.31
C PRO A 51 10.14 -8.86 0.58
N TRP A 52 10.22 -9.71 1.61
CA TRP A 52 11.32 -9.71 2.57
C TRP A 52 12.59 -10.31 1.97
N THR A 53 12.44 -11.40 1.22
CA THR A 53 13.57 -12.10 0.58
C THR A 53 13.77 -11.71 -0.89
N LEU A 54 12.85 -10.94 -1.47
CA LEU A 54 12.81 -10.61 -2.90
C LEU A 54 12.88 -11.86 -3.78
N THR A 55 12.07 -12.87 -3.45
CA THR A 55 11.97 -14.11 -4.21
C THR A 55 10.57 -14.25 -4.80
N ARG A 56 10.50 -14.74 -6.04
CA ARG A 56 9.22 -15.13 -6.65
C ARG A 56 8.84 -16.51 -6.11
N ARG A 57 7.61 -16.61 -5.61
CA ARG A 57 7.01 -17.88 -5.20
C ARG A 57 6.51 -18.61 -6.43
N SER A 58 6.83 -19.89 -6.55
CA SER A 58 6.33 -20.77 -7.59
C SER A 58 5.09 -21.52 -7.09
N SER A 59 4.16 -21.87 -7.97
CA SER A 59 3.08 -22.81 -7.64
C SER A 59 3.63 -24.16 -7.17
N MET A 60 4.87 -24.50 -7.58
CA MET A 60 5.60 -25.68 -7.14
C MET A 60 6.20 -25.54 -5.72
N ASP A 61 6.20 -24.34 -5.14
CA ASP A 61 6.53 -24.10 -3.73
C ASP A 61 5.33 -24.34 -2.80
N ARG A 62 4.11 -24.53 -3.34
CA ARG A 62 2.95 -24.94 -2.53
C ARG A 62 3.19 -26.37 -2.05
N PRO A 63 3.00 -26.66 -0.74
CA PRO A 63 3.08 -28.02 -0.23
C PRO A 63 1.82 -28.79 -0.65
N GLN A 64 1.69 -29.13 -1.93
CA GLN A 64 0.56 -29.91 -2.44
C GLN A 64 0.75 -31.42 -2.25
N SER A 65 1.92 -31.88 -1.78
CA SER A 65 2.18 -33.30 -1.54
C SER A 65 3.20 -33.53 -0.43
N MET A 66 2.86 -34.40 0.51
CA MET A 66 3.80 -34.95 1.51
C MET A 66 4.96 -35.74 0.87
N PHE A 67 4.87 -36.05 -0.44
CA PHE A 67 5.92 -36.73 -1.20
C PHE A 67 6.91 -35.78 -1.88
N CYS A 68 6.73 -34.46 -1.78
CA CYS A 68 7.69 -33.49 -2.33
C CYS A 68 8.78 -33.16 -1.30
N CYS A 69 9.55 -34.16 -0.92
CA CYS A 69 10.78 -33.95 -0.16
C CYS A 69 11.89 -33.46 -1.12
N ASN A 70 12.41 -32.26 -0.81
CA ASN A 70 13.79 -31.84 -1.08
C ASN A 70 14.21 -31.27 -2.46
N LEU A 71 13.31 -30.99 -3.38
CA LEU A 71 13.65 -30.14 -4.55
C LEU A 71 12.98 -28.76 -4.46
N ARG A 72 13.13 -28.10 -3.30
CA ARG A 72 12.82 -26.67 -3.17
C ARG A 72 13.91 -25.92 -3.93
N GLY A 73 13.70 -25.71 -5.23
CA GLY A 73 14.53 -24.78 -5.98
C GLY A 73 14.54 -23.44 -5.26
N GLN A 74 15.70 -22.83 -5.08
CA GLN A 74 15.76 -21.49 -4.52
C GLN A 74 14.85 -20.59 -5.37
N GLY A 75 13.80 -20.04 -4.74
CA GLY A 75 12.84 -19.18 -5.42
C GLY A 75 13.57 -18.12 -6.24
N LYS A 76 13.12 -17.88 -7.48
CA LYS A 76 13.82 -16.98 -8.41
C LYS A 76 13.97 -15.60 -7.75
N LYS A 77 15.21 -15.15 -7.55
CA LYS A 77 15.47 -13.77 -7.08
C LYS A 77 14.91 -12.78 -8.08
N ILE A 78 14.19 -11.78 -7.58
CA ILE A 78 13.56 -10.72 -8.35
C ILE A 78 14.03 -9.36 -7.87
N THR A 79 13.93 -8.35 -8.73
CA THR A 79 14.24 -6.97 -8.32
C THR A 79 13.10 -6.40 -7.46
N ARG A 80 13.40 -5.37 -6.65
CA ARG A 80 12.38 -4.67 -5.86
C ARG A 80 11.24 -4.13 -6.71
N GLN A 81 11.54 -3.60 -7.90
CA GLN A 81 10.55 -3.12 -8.86
C GLN A 81 9.65 -4.25 -9.38
N GLN A 82 10.23 -5.40 -9.70
CA GLN A 82 9.48 -6.58 -10.13
C GLN A 82 8.60 -7.12 -9.00
N CYS A 83 9.11 -7.17 -7.78
CA CYS A 83 8.34 -7.56 -6.60
C CYS A 83 7.15 -6.64 -6.38
N ALA A 84 7.36 -5.32 -6.40
CA ALA A 84 6.29 -4.34 -6.29
C ALA A 84 5.23 -4.53 -7.39
N ALA A 85 5.64 -4.72 -8.65
CA ALA A 85 4.72 -4.97 -9.74
C ALA A 85 3.84 -6.21 -9.51
N ILE A 86 4.43 -7.31 -9.05
CA ILE A 86 3.69 -8.55 -8.72
C ILE A 86 2.67 -8.30 -7.61
N LEU A 87 3.07 -7.62 -6.53
CA LEU A 87 2.17 -7.31 -5.41
C LEU A 87 0.99 -6.44 -5.86
N PHE A 88 1.25 -5.42 -6.69
CA PHE A 88 0.18 -4.55 -7.21
C PHE A 88 -0.76 -5.30 -8.16
N ASP A 89 -0.25 -6.21 -8.98
CA ASP A 89 -1.08 -7.04 -9.85
C ASP A 89 -1.97 -8.00 -9.06
N GLU A 90 -1.43 -8.63 -8.02
CA GLU A 90 -2.21 -9.45 -7.09
C GLU A 90 -3.26 -8.62 -6.34
N PHE A 91 -2.91 -7.41 -5.90
CA PHE A 91 -3.85 -6.51 -5.24
C PHE A 91 -5.01 -6.10 -6.16
N ARG A 92 -4.73 -5.79 -7.43
CA ARG A 92 -5.79 -5.56 -8.44
C ARG A 92 -6.67 -6.80 -8.60
N PHE A 93 -6.06 -7.97 -8.71
CA PHE A 93 -6.80 -9.22 -8.89
C PHE A 93 -7.73 -9.51 -7.71
N LEU A 94 -7.24 -9.39 -6.48
CA LEU A 94 -8.02 -9.63 -5.27
C LEU A 94 -9.08 -8.54 -5.04
N SER A 95 -8.78 -7.28 -5.34
CA SER A 95 -9.75 -6.18 -5.17
C SER A 95 -10.98 -6.28 -6.09
N ARG A 96 -10.88 -7.00 -7.22
CA ARG A 96 -12.05 -7.34 -8.05
C ARG A 96 -13.12 -8.09 -7.28
N GLN A 97 -12.71 -8.92 -6.31
CA GLN A 97 -13.63 -9.64 -5.43
C GLN A 97 -14.40 -8.74 -4.46
N PHE A 98 -13.96 -7.49 -4.27
CA PHE A 98 -14.69 -6.52 -3.44
C PHE A 98 -15.44 -5.48 -4.28
N SER A 99 -15.37 -5.59 -5.60
CA SER A 99 -15.96 -4.64 -6.55
C SER A 99 -16.78 -5.31 -7.65
N PHE A 100 -17.33 -6.50 -7.36
CA PHE A 100 -18.03 -7.35 -8.32
C PHE A 100 -19.15 -6.65 -9.10
N TYR A 101 -19.87 -5.72 -8.47
CA TYR A 101 -21.00 -5.03 -9.07
C TYR A 101 -20.97 -3.53 -8.77
N GLY A 102 -21.40 -2.73 -9.75
CA GLY A 102 -21.61 -1.29 -9.61
C GLY A 102 -20.77 -0.41 -10.55
N PRO A 103 -21.17 0.86 -10.73
CA PRO A 103 -20.52 1.79 -11.67
C PRO A 103 -19.06 2.10 -11.29
N TYR A 104 -18.68 1.90 -10.03
CA TYR A 104 -17.36 2.22 -9.50
C TYR A 104 -16.36 1.05 -9.53
N ARG A 105 -16.69 -0.09 -10.14
CA ARG A 105 -15.76 -1.24 -10.22
C ARG A 105 -14.40 -0.87 -10.79
N HIS A 106 -14.42 -0.08 -11.87
CA HIS A 106 -13.22 0.38 -12.54
C HIS A 106 -12.46 1.45 -11.74
N LEU A 107 -13.08 2.05 -10.72
CA LEU A 107 -12.48 3.11 -9.91
C LEU A 107 -11.40 2.53 -9.01
N ILE A 108 -11.67 1.40 -8.34
CA ILE A 108 -10.70 0.73 -7.46
C ILE A 108 -9.46 0.32 -8.26
N GLU A 109 -9.62 -0.28 -9.44
CA GLU A 109 -8.48 -0.60 -10.31
C GLU A 109 -7.68 0.65 -10.71
N LYS A 110 -8.36 1.74 -11.08
CA LYS A 110 -7.70 3.02 -11.39
C LYS A 110 -6.94 3.57 -10.19
N MET A 111 -7.51 3.48 -8.98
CA MET A 111 -6.86 3.94 -7.74
C MET A 111 -5.63 3.10 -7.42
N ILE A 112 -5.68 1.79 -7.58
CA ILE A 112 -4.54 0.89 -7.37
C ILE A 112 -3.44 1.15 -8.41
N THR A 113 -3.80 1.37 -9.68
CA THR A 113 -2.86 1.78 -10.74
C THR A 113 -2.21 3.12 -10.47
N HIS A 114 -2.99 4.08 -10.00
CA HIS A 114 -2.47 5.34 -9.55
C HIS A 114 -1.55 5.19 -8.32
N MET A 115 -1.86 4.29 -7.38
CA MET A 115 -0.97 4.01 -6.24
C MET A 115 0.39 3.45 -6.68
N GLN A 116 0.43 2.60 -7.71
CA GLN A 116 1.68 2.02 -8.22
C GLN A 116 2.55 3.03 -8.99
N THR A 117 1.94 3.93 -9.77
CA THR A 117 2.65 4.77 -10.75
C THR A 117 2.64 6.26 -10.43
N GLY A 118 1.74 6.70 -9.56
CA GLY A 118 1.49 8.11 -9.27
C GLY A 118 2.51 8.77 -8.36
N ASN A 119 3.53 8.06 -7.84
CA ASN A 119 4.61 8.64 -7.02
C ASN A 119 4.10 9.57 -5.89
N GLY A 120 2.93 9.30 -5.32
CA GLY A 120 2.32 10.13 -4.27
C GLY A 120 1.66 11.42 -4.75
N THR A 121 1.55 11.69 -6.06
CA THR A 121 0.84 12.88 -6.55
C THR A 121 -0.65 12.79 -6.22
N PRO A 122 -1.32 13.89 -5.84
CA PRO A 122 -2.76 13.89 -5.70
C PRO A 122 -3.41 13.56 -7.05
N SER A 123 -4.21 12.49 -7.11
CA SER A 123 -5.13 12.31 -8.24
C SER A 123 -6.41 13.08 -7.96
N GLY A 124 -6.92 13.79 -8.96
CA GLY A 124 -8.26 14.41 -8.94
C GLY A 124 -9.42 13.41 -8.83
N ILE A 125 -9.13 12.14 -8.58
CA ILE A 125 -10.07 11.05 -8.32
C ILE A 125 -10.41 10.96 -6.81
N TRP A 126 -9.56 11.52 -5.94
CA TRP A 126 -9.81 11.61 -4.52
C TRP A 126 -10.45 12.96 -4.17
N PRO A 127 -11.75 13.01 -3.79
CA PRO A 127 -12.39 14.23 -3.34
C PRO A 127 -11.98 14.53 -1.89
N TRP A 128 -10.68 14.80 -1.67
CA TRP A 128 -10.19 15.33 -0.40
C TRP A 128 -9.89 16.83 -0.47
N THR A 129 -10.20 17.48 -1.59
CA THR A 129 -10.27 18.94 -1.69
C THR A 129 -11.60 19.41 -1.09
N GLY A 130 -11.63 19.52 0.23
CA GLY A 130 -12.62 20.35 0.91
C GLY A 130 -12.40 21.80 0.48
N HIS A 131 -13.36 22.33 -0.28
CA HIS A 131 -13.60 23.77 -0.37
C HIS A 131 -14.06 24.30 0.99
#